data_AF-A0A4U5PH56-F1
#
_entry.id   AF-A0A4U5PH56-F1
#
_cell.length_a   1.000
_cell.length_b   1.000
_cell.length_c   1.000
_cell.angle_alpha   90.00
_cell.angle_beta   90.00
_cell.angle_gamma   90.00
#
_symmetry.space_group_name_H-M   'P 1'
#
loop_
_entity.id
_entity.type
_entity.pdbx_description
1 polymer ?
#
loop_
_entity_poly.entity_id
_entity_poly.type
_entity_poly.pdbx_seq_one_letter_code
_entity_poly.pdbx_strand_id
1 'polypeptide(L)'
;MFLLLLLVLPLIFNSAFALKCYEGLGRAQLETTCLNAKYCLTMKSGSSVAKSCDESDMCAKIDEGCKTAKVVDVEFTACCCSKDDCNKDKSSHRMVSKMIMNGMASRIMNTMKPMR
;
A
#
# COMPACT_ATOMS: atom_id res chain seq x y z
N MET A 1 36.62 9.16 -31.15
CA MET A 1 36.24 7.96 -30.35
C MET A 1 35.58 8.29 -29.01
N PHE A 2 35.07 9.51 -28.81
CA PHE A 2 34.33 9.91 -27.57
C PHE A 2 32.81 10.00 -27.79
N LEU A 3 32.37 10.18 -29.05
CA LEU A 3 30.95 10.29 -29.40
C LEU A 3 30.16 8.96 -29.27
N LEU A 4 30.84 7.81 -29.38
CA LEU A 4 30.16 6.51 -29.33
C LEU A 4 29.72 6.15 -27.91
N LEU A 5 30.40 6.65 -26.87
CA LEU A 5 30.06 6.42 -25.47
C LEU A 5 28.75 7.13 -25.08
N LEU A 6 28.47 8.32 -25.63
CA LEU A 6 27.25 9.07 -25.32
C LEU A 6 25.98 8.45 -25.93
N LEU A 7 26.11 7.57 -26.93
CA LEU A 7 24.96 6.96 -27.61
C LEU A 7 24.42 5.70 -26.91
N VAL A 8 25.22 5.09 -26.02
CA VAL A 8 24.83 3.84 -25.32
C VAL A 8 24.23 4.13 -23.94
N LEU A 9 24.49 5.31 -23.35
CA LEU A 9 23.95 5.67 -22.05
C LEU A 9 22.41 5.71 -21.95
N PRO A 10 21.62 6.19 -22.94
CA PRO A 10 20.17 6.27 -22.77
C PRO A 10 19.44 4.92 -22.81
N LEU A 11 20.10 3.83 -23.19
CA LEU A 11 19.48 2.49 -23.22
C LEU A 11 19.48 1.77 -21.85
N ILE A 12 20.28 2.24 -20.89
CA ILE A 12 20.45 1.58 -19.58
C ILE A 12 19.49 2.18 -18.52
N PHE A 13 18.91 3.36 -18.76
CA PHE A 13 18.01 4.04 -17.82
C PHE A 13 16.52 3.75 -18.04
N ASN A 14 16.18 2.77 -18.89
CA ASN A 14 14.79 2.40 -19.16
C ASN A 14 14.25 1.31 -18.22
N SER A 15 15.01 0.91 -17.18
CA SER A 15 14.50 0.13 -16.05
C SER A 15 13.62 1.03 -15.18
N ALA A 16 12.46 1.39 -15.72
CA ALA A 16 11.36 1.99 -14.99
C ALA A 16 11.11 1.16 -13.73
N PHE A 17 11.12 1.87 -12.60
CA PHE A 17 10.97 1.38 -11.24
C PHE A 17 9.65 0.61 -11.06
N ALA A 18 9.63 -0.65 -11.45
CA ALA A 18 8.48 -1.54 -11.25
C ALA A 18 8.53 -2.08 -9.82
N LEU A 19 7.55 -1.70 -9.01
CA LEU A 19 7.45 -2.07 -7.60
C LEU A 19 7.20 -3.57 -7.46
N LYS A 20 7.89 -4.26 -6.55
CA LYS A 20 7.61 -5.67 -6.23
C LYS A 20 6.71 -5.80 -5.02
N CYS A 21 5.64 -6.58 -5.14
CA CYS A 21 4.68 -6.83 -4.08
C CYS A 21 4.30 -8.31 -4.02
N TYR A 22 3.81 -8.76 -2.87
CA TYR A 22 3.17 -10.06 -2.74
C TYR A 22 1.70 -9.96 -3.12
N GLU A 23 1.20 -10.92 -3.87
CA GLU A 23 -0.20 -11.03 -4.29
C GLU A 23 -0.80 -12.37 -3.91
N GLY A 24 -2.10 -12.37 -3.61
CA GLY A 24 -2.86 -13.59 -3.32
C GLY A 24 -3.47 -13.63 -1.92
N LEU A 25 -3.98 -14.81 -1.56
CA LEU A 25 -4.82 -15.02 -0.37
C LEU A 25 -4.18 -16.04 0.58
N GLY A 26 -4.09 -15.68 1.86
CA GLY A 26 -3.65 -16.58 2.92
C GLY A 26 -2.25 -17.14 2.71
N ARG A 27 -2.15 -18.46 2.47
CA ARG A 27 -0.87 -19.16 2.23
C ARG A 27 -0.44 -19.17 0.76
N ALA A 28 -1.34 -18.87 -0.16
CA ALA A 28 -1.07 -18.82 -1.60
C ALA A 28 -0.64 -17.40 -2.02
N GLN A 29 0.35 -16.83 -1.33
CA GLN A 29 0.90 -15.52 -1.63
C GLN A 29 2.19 -15.68 -2.44
N LEU A 30 2.27 -15.02 -3.59
CA LEU A 30 3.42 -15.07 -4.49
C LEU A 30 3.95 -13.66 -4.72
N GLU A 31 5.25 -13.55 -4.96
CA GLU A 31 5.88 -12.29 -5.32
C GLU A 31 5.57 -11.96 -6.80
N THR A 32 5.08 -10.75 -7.04
CA THR A 32 4.72 -10.22 -8.37
C THR A 32 5.38 -8.86 -8.56
N THR A 33 5.82 -8.58 -9.78
CA THR A 33 6.28 -7.24 -10.19
C THR A 33 5.08 -6.44 -10.70
N CYS A 34 4.76 -5.34 -10.02
CA CYS A 34 3.69 -4.43 -10.37
C CYS A 34 4.12 -3.49 -11.50
N LEU A 35 3.40 -3.49 -12.61
CA LEU A 35 3.74 -2.66 -13.78
C LEU A 35 3.31 -1.20 -13.61
N ASN A 36 2.20 -0.94 -12.90
CA ASN A 36 1.60 0.39 -12.79
C ASN A 36 1.24 0.80 -11.35
N ALA A 37 1.64 0.03 -10.35
CA ALA A 37 1.32 0.33 -8.95
C ALA A 37 2.44 1.10 -8.26
N LYS A 38 2.07 2.12 -7.48
CA LYS A 38 2.98 2.86 -6.60
C LYS A 38 3.06 2.30 -5.19
N TYR A 39 2.12 1.43 -4.84
CA TYR A 39 1.98 0.87 -3.50
C TYR A 39 1.65 -0.62 -3.56
N CYS A 40 2.13 -1.35 -2.55
CA CYS A 40 1.65 -2.67 -2.19
C CYS A 40 0.52 -2.55 -1.17
N LEU A 41 -0.56 -3.28 -1.39
CA LEU A 41 -1.72 -3.34 -0.52
C LEU A 41 -1.72 -4.64 0.30
N THR A 42 -2.14 -4.54 1.56
CA THR A 42 -2.52 -5.67 2.42
C THR A 42 -3.88 -5.41 3.02
N MET A 43 -4.84 -6.31 2.78
CA MET A 43 -6.15 -6.29 3.43
C MET A 43 -6.24 -7.43 4.43
N LYS A 44 -6.70 -7.13 5.64
CA LYS A 44 -6.92 -8.10 6.72
C LYS A 44 -8.35 -8.02 7.20
N SER A 45 -9.00 -9.16 7.39
CA SER A 45 -10.33 -9.28 7.99
C SER A 45 -10.37 -10.55 8.82
N GLY A 46 -10.34 -10.42 10.15
CA GLY A 46 -10.16 -11.55 11.05
C GLY A 46 -8.83 -12.30 10.80
N SER A 47 -8.90 -13.59 10.51
CA SER A 47 -7.75 -14.44 10.16
C SER A 47 -7.38 -14.41 8.67
N SER A 48 -8.21 -13.79 7.83
CA SER A 48 -8.00 -13.71 6.39
C SER A 48 -7.08 -12.56 6.03
N VAL A 49 -6.07 -12.83 5.19
CA VAL A 49 -5.12 -11.83 4.68
C VAL A 49 -5.07 -11.93 3.15
N ALA A 50 -5.40 -10.84 2.49
CA ALA A 50 -5.24 -10.65 1.05
C ALA A 50 -4.13 -9.63 0.80
N LYS A 51 -3.36 -9.83 -0.26
CA LYS A 51 -2.31 -8.91 -0.69
C LYS A 51 -2.42 -8.69 -2.19
N SER A 52 -2.07 -7.49 -2.65
CA SER A 52 -2.08 -7.14 -4.06
C SER A 52 -1.15 -5.96 -4.34
N CYS A 53 -0.84 -5.74 -5.62
CA CYS A 53 -0.48 -4.41 -6.11
C CYS A 53 -1.69 -3.46 -5.96
N ASP A 54 -1.48 -2.19 -5.58
CA ASP A 54 -2.56 -1.20 -5.54
C ASP A 54 -2.81 -0.58 -6.92
N GLU A 55 -3.56 -1.29 -7.77
CA GLU A 55 -3.96 -0.79 -9.08
C GLU A 55 -5.26 0.04 -9.03
N SER A 56 -5.95 0.03 -7.88
CA SER A 56 -7.27 0.67 -7.70
C SER A 56 -7.20 2.05 -7.06
N ASP A 57 -6.00 2.61 -6.90
CA ASP A 57 -5.72 3.86 -6.17
C ASP A 57 -6.32 3.87 -4.74
N MET A 58 -6.41 2.71 -4.11
CA MET A 58 -6.92 2.61 -2.75
C MET A 58 -5.93 3.26 -1.79
N CYS A 59 -4.63 2.97 -1.95
CA CYS A 59 -3.54 3.56 -1.17
C CYS A 59 -3.40 5.06 -1.39
N ALA A 60 -3.80 5.59 -2.55
CA ALA A 60 -3.86 7.03 -2.77
C ALA A 60 -4.91 7.73 -1.89
N LYS A 61 -5.96 7.01 -1.45
CA LYS A 61 -7.02 7.53 -0.56
C LYS A 61 -6.72 7.31 0.91
N ILE A 62 -6.03 6.21 1.24
CA ILE A 62 -5.70 5.86 2.63
C ILE A 62 -4.32 6.34 3.08
N ASP A 63 -3.50 6.84 2.16
CA ASP A 63 -2.08 7.17 2.36
C ASP A 63 -1.24 5.94 2.78
N GLU A 64 0.08 6.10 2.85
CA GLU A 64 0.94 5.06 3.43
C GLU A 64 0.61 4.82 4.90
N GLY A 65 0.61 3.56 5.30
CA GLY A 65 0.25 3.12 6.65
C GLY A 65 -0.99 2.23 6.66
N CYS A 66 -1.50 1.95 7.86
CA CYS A 66 -2.66 1.08 8.06
C CYS A 66 -3.88 1.89 8.52
N LYS A 67 -5.01 1.70 7.86
CA LYS A 67 -6.31 2.21 8.29
C LYS A 67 -7.27 1.05 8.54
N THR A 68 -7.90 1.07 9.69
CA THR A 68 -8.93 0.10 10.08
C THR A 68 -10.29 0.75 9.92
N ALA A 69 -11.23 0.04 9.30
CA ALA A 69 -12.61 0.46 9.19
C ALA A 69 -13.53 -0.69 9.57
N LYS A 70 -14.70 -0.33 10.09
CA LYS A 70 -15.73 -1.25 10.53
C LYS A 70 -16.95 -1.05 9.65
N VAL A 71 -17.34 -2.10 8.92
CA VAL A 71 -18.58 -2.10 8.14
C VAL A 71 -19.52 -3.10 8.79
N VAL A 72 -20.59 -2.58 9.38
CA VAL A 72 -21.53 -3.35 10.20
C VAL A 72 -20.79 -4.00 11.37
N ASP A 73 -20.63 -5.33 11.36
CA ASP A 73 -19.97 -6.13 12.40
C ASP A 73 -18.63 -6.72 11.95
N VAL A 74 -18.14 -6.34 10.77
CA VAL A 74 -16.85 -6.81 10.24
C VAL A 74 -15.83 -5.69 10.30
N GLU A 75 -14.73 -5.95 11.00
CA GLU A 75 -13.55 -5.09 11.03
C GLU A 75 -12.57 -5.51 9.93
N PHE A 76 -12.18 -4.56 9.09
CA PHE A 76 -11.14 -4.75 8.09
C PHE A 76 -10.03 -3.72 8.27
N THR A 77 -8.79 -4.17 8.10
CA THR A 77 -7.60 -3.32 8.13
C THR A 77 -6.94 -3.34 6.76
N ALA A 78 -6.75 -2.17 6.18
CA ALA A 78 -6.00 -2.00 4.93
C ALA A 78 -4.66 -1.31 5.23
N CYS A 79 -3.56 -1.88 4.74
CA CYS A 79 -2.21 -1.34 4.90
C CYS A 79 -1.54 -1.11 3.55
N CYS A 80 -0.89 0.04 3.39
CA CYS A 80 -0.24 0.49 2.16
C CYS A 80 1.22 0.88 2.38
N CYS A 81 2.14 0.35 1.56
CA CYS A 81 3.57 0.71 1.54
C CYS A 81 4.09 0.83 0.11
N SER A 82 5.17 1.57 -0.08
CA SER A 82 5.74 1.93 -1.39
C SER A 82 7.10 1.30 -1.69
N LYS A 83 7.54 0.32 -0.91
CA LYS A 83 8.85 -0.34 -1.08
C LYS A 83 8.69 -1.77 -1.59
N ASP A 84 9.69 -2.26 -2.31
CA ASP A 84 9.73 -3.65 -2.73
C ASP A 84 9.53 -4.59 -1.54
N ASP A 85 8.67 -5.59 -1.73
CA ASP A 85 8.33 -6.65 -0.78
C ASP A 85 7.83 -6.16 0.58
N CYS A 86 7.40 -4.90 0.69
CA CYS A 86 7.00 -4.30 1.96
C CYS A 86 5.74 -4.95 2.55
N ASN A 87 4.92 -5.59 1.72
CA ASN A 87 3.76 -6.36 2.13
C ASN A 87 4.08 -7.85 2.36
N LYS A 88 5.35 -8.29 2.36
CA LYS A 88 5.74 -9.69 2.57
C LYS A 88 5.36 -10.23 3.95
N ASP A 89 5.52 -9.43 5.00
CA ASP A 89 5.30 -9.89 6.37
C ASP A 89 3.83 -10.22 6.64
N LYS A 90 3.59 -11.38 7.28
CA LYS A 90 2.27 -11.75 7.82
C LYS A 90 1.82 -10.83 8.96
N SER A 91 2.79 -10.12 9.55
CA SER A 91 2.66 -9.35 10.78
C SER A 91 3.18 -7.92 10.61
N SER A 92 2.86 -7.23 9.50
CA SER A 92 3.18 -5.80 9.34
C SER A 92 2.35 -4.93 10.32
N HIS A 93 2.67 -5.04 11.60
CA HIS A 93 2.43 -4.08 12.68
C HIS A 93 3.66 -3.17 12.89
N ARG A 94 4.65 -3.28 12.00
CA ARG A 94 5.87 -2.45 11.98
C ARG A 94 5.99 -1.60 10.71
N MET A 95 4.87 -1.26 10.07
CA MET A 95 4.82 0.00 9.34
C MET A 95 5.06 1.09 10.38
N VAL A 96 6.27 1.63 10.33
CA VAL A 96 6.72 2.73 11.18
C VAL A 96 5.67 3.83 11.08
N SER A 97 4.81 3.92 12.09
CA SER A 97 4.18 5.18 12.44
C SER A 97 5.34 6.14 12.68
N LYS A 98 5.70 6.92 11.67
CA LYS A 98 6.23 8.25 11.93
C LYS A 98 5.12 8.95 12.70
N MET A 99 5.16 8.80 14.03
CA MET A 99 4.46 9.70 14.94
C MET A 99 5.01 11.09 14.62
N ILE A 100 4.33 11.79 13.72
CA ILE A 100 4.34 13.24 13.73
C ILE A 100 3.48 13.60 14.94
N MET A 101 4.11 13.63 16.12
CA MET A 101 3.59 14.40 17.24
C MET A 101 3.66 15.87 16.82
N ASN A 102 2.54 16.38 16.30
CA ASN A 102 2.15 17.79 16.24
C ASN A 102 0.63 17.71 16.02
N GLY A 103 -0.21 17.70 17.05
CA GLY A 103 -0.61 18.92 17.75
C GLY A 103 -1.89 19.47 17.09
N MET A 104 -3.00 19.48 17.84
CA MET A 104 -4.32 20.07 17.49
C MET A 104 -5.13 19.27 16.44
N ALA A 105 -6.46 19.07 16.49
CA ALA A 105 -7.56 19.50 17.36
C ALA A 105 -8.71 18.48 17.14
N SER A 106 -9.38 18.00 18.19
CA SER A 106 -10.76 18.37 18.55
C SER A 106 -11.77 18.51 17.39
N ARG A 107 -12.89 17.77 17.52
CA ARG A 107 -14.16 17.83 16.77
C ARG A 107 -14.06 17.15 15.40
N ILE A 108 -14.75 16.04 15.15
CA ILE A 108 -16.20 16.02 14.85
C ILE A 108 -16.84 14.74 15.42
N MET A 109 -17.67 14.91 16.46
CA MET A 109 -18.84 14.07 16.71
C MET A 109 -20.06 14.81 16.13
N ASN A 110 -21.07 14.05 15.68
CA ASN A 110 -22.34 14.47 15.08
C ASN A 110 -22.20 14.91 13.62
N THR A 111 -22.93 14.39 12.63
CA THR A 111 -24.33 13.98 12.60
C THR A 111 -24.57 13.02 11.43
N MET A 112 -25.15 11.84 11.66
CA MET A 112 -26.00 11.21 10.66
C MET A 112 -27.29 10.76 11.35
N LYS A 113 -28.34 11.54 11.13
CA LYS A 113 -29.71 11.29 11.56
C LYS A 113 -30.36 10.40 10.49
N PRO A 114 -31.00 9.27 10.83
CA PRO A 114 -31.80 8.52 9.86
C PRO A 114 -33.10 9.28 9.59
N MET A 115 -33.40 9.56 8.32
CA MET A 115 -34.73 9.96 7.88
C MET A 115 -35.62 8.71 7.84
N ARG A 116 -36.79 8.82 8.49
CA ARG A 116 -37.94 7.94 8.26
C ARG A 116 -38.68 8.40 7.01
#